data_AF-A0A7Y3CTP5-F1
#
_entry.id   AF-A0A7Y3CTP5-F1
#
_cell.length_a   1.000
_cell.length_b   1.000
_cell.length_c   1.000
_cell.angle_alpha   90.00
_cell.angle_beta   90.00
_cell.angle_gamma   90.00
#
_symmetry.space_group_name_H-M   'P 1'
#
loop_
_entity.id
_entity.type
_entity.pdbx_description
1 polymer ?
#
loop_
_entity_poly.entity_id
_entity_poly.type
_entity_poly.pdbx_seq_one_letter_code
_entity_poly.pdbx_strand_id
1 'polypeptide(L)'
;MKDLLKLFKYQNPVDDFDAIRIGLASPDMVRSWSFGEVKKPETINYRTFKPERDGLFCAKIFGPIKDYECLCGKYKRLKHRGVVCEKCGVEVTQTKVRRERMAHIDLASPVAHIWFLK
;
A
#
# COMPACT_ATOMS: atom_id res chain seq x y z
N MET A 1 -31.34 -4.17 21.31
CA MET A 1 -31.73 -4.44 19.90
C MET A 1 -31.13 -3.44 18.89
N LYS A 2 -31.06 -2.13 19.18
CA LYS A 2 -30.44 -1.14 18.25
C LYS A 2 -28.94 -1.37 17.98
N ASP A 3 -28.21 -1.98 18.90
CA ASP A 3 -26.78 -2.30 18.72
C ASP A 3 -26.52 -3.57 17.91
N LEU A 4 -27.48 -4.51 17.83
CA LEU A 4 -27.40 -5.68 16.94
C LEU A 4 -27.55 -5.28 15.47
N LEU A 5 -28.30 -4.22 15.17
CA LEU A 5 -28.42 -3.66 13.82
C LEU A 5 -27.12 -2.99 13.32
N LYS A 6 -26.20 -2.63 14.21
CA LYS A 6 -24.88 -2.10 13.83
C LYS A 6 -23.92 -3.21 13.38
N LEU A 7 -24.11 -4.44 13.84
CA LEU A 7 -23.33 -5.62 13.41
C LEU A 7 -23.65 -6.03 11.97
N PHE A 8 -24.90 -5.83 11.51
CA PHE A 8 -25.31 -6.11 10.13
C PHE A 8 -24.97 -5.02 9.12
N LYS A 9 -24.54 -3.83 9.56
CA LYS A 9 -24.15 -2.72 8.66
C LYS A 9 -22.69 -2.77 8.18
N TYR A 10 -21.95 -3.83 8.53
CA TYR A 10 -20.54 -3.98 8.17
C TYR A 10 -20.33 -4.93 6.97
N GLN A 11 -21.24 -4.86 6.00
CA GLN A 11 -20.92 -5.22 4.63
C GLN A 11 -20.96 -3.88 3.90
N ASN A 12 -19.81 -3.22 3.74
CA ASN A 12 -19.70 -2.26 2.66
C ASN A 12 -20.02 -3.09 1.41
N PRO A 13 -21.16 -2.87 0.74
CA PRO A 13 -21.37 -3.48 -0.55
C PRO A 13 -20.16 -3.07 -1.37
N VAL A 14 -19.56 -4.01 -2.09
CA VAL A 14 -18.81 -3.60 -3.26
C VAL A 14 -19.87 -2.88 -4.08
N ASP A 15 -19.77 -1.55 -4.19
CA ASP A 15 -20.77 -0.78 -4.94
C ASP A 15 -20.82 -1.40 -6.35
N ASP A 16 -21.93 -2.06 -6.67
CA ASP A 16 -22.16 -2.58 -8.01
C ASP A 16 -22.14 -1.36 -8.94
N PHE A 17 -21.20 -1.33 -9.87
CA PHE A 17 -21.02 -0.22 -10.79
C PHE A 17 -21.70 -0.54 -12.12
N ASP A 18 -22.46 0.42 -12.65
CA ASP A 18 -23.18 0.24 -13.92
C ASP A 18 -22.29 0.46 -15.16
N ALA A 19 -21.17 1.19 -15.01
CA ALA A 19 -20.30 1.55 -16.12
C ALA A 19 -18.82 1.66 -15.70
N ILE A 20 -17.92 1.39 -16.65
CA ILE A 20 -16.47 1.56 -16.51
C ILE A 20 -16.01 2.64 -17.49
N ARG A 21 -15.16 3.56 -17.01
CA ARG A 21 -14.49 4.56 -17.84
C ARG A 21 -12.98 4.35 -17.80
N ILE A 22 -12.34 4.54 -18.95
CA ILE A 22 -10.87 4.62 -19.07
C ILE A 22 -10.46 6.02 -19.52
N GLY A 23 -9.30 6.48 -19.06
CA GLY A 23 -8.73 7.78 -19.40
C GLY A 23 -7.25 7.85 -19.08
N LEU A 24 -6.60 8.93 -19.50
CA LEU A 24 -5.21 9.21 -19.15
C LEU A 24 -5.11 9.67 -17.70
N ALA A 25 -4.10 9.15 -16.99
CA ALA A 25 -3.78 9.58 -15.63
C ALA A 25 -2.86 10.81 -15.68
N SER A 26 -3.21 11.87 -14.97
CA SER A 26 -2.32 13.00 -14.74
C SER A 26 -1.22 12.63 -13.72
N PRO A 27 -0.07 13.35 -13.68
CA PRO A 27 0.95 13.13 -12.67
C PRO A 27 0.41 13.22 -11.24
N ASP A 28 -0.49 14.18 -10.97
CA ASP A 28 -1.13 14.34 -9.67
C ASP A 28 -2.04 13.15 -9.33
N MET A 29 -2.73 12.59 -10.33
CA MET A 29 -3.57 11.40 -10.14
C MET A 29 -2.72 10.17 -9.80
N VAL A 30 -1.58 9.97 -10.47
CA VAL A 30 -0.63 8.90 -10.15
C VAL A 30 -0.10 9.04 -8.72
N ARG A 31 0.20 10.29 -8.28
CA ARG A 31 0.61 10.58 -6.90
C ARG A 31 -0.51 10.30 -5.89
N SER A 32 -1.77 10.55 -6.25
CA SER A 32 -2.93 10.29 -5.38
C SER A 32 -3.16 8.81 -5.06
N TRP A 33 -2.80 7.90 -5.99
CA TRP A 33 -2.89 6.45 -5.77
C TRP A 33 -1.72 5.90 -4.94
N SER A 34 -0.67 6.70 -4.80
CA SER A 34 0.58 6.25 -4.22
C SER A 34 0.59 6.32 -2.70
N PHE A 35 1.10 5.26 -2.07
CA PHE A 35 1.35 5.22 -0.63
C PHE A 35 2.79 5.63 -0.27
N GLY A 36 3.61 5.92 -1.26
CA GLY A 36 5.00 6.33 -1.06
C GLY A 36 5.85 6.27 -2.32
N GLU A 37 6.97 6.97 -2.26
CA GLU A 37 7.96 7.05 -3.33
C GLU A 37 8.99 5.92 -3.17
N VAL A 38 9.25 5.19 -4.26
CA VAL A 38 10.36 4.22 -4.31
C VAL A 38 11.61 4.94 -4.78
N LYS A 39 12.65 4.94 -3.93
CA LYS A 39 13.90 5.68 -4.18
C LYS A 39 15.05 4.79 -4.59
N LYS A 40 15.00 3.54 -4.17
CA LYS A 40 16.13 2.62 -4.34
C LYS A 40 15.72 1.35 -5.07
N PRO A 41 16.64 0.74 -5.83
CA PRO A 41 16.35 -0.48 -6.58
C PRO A 41 16.40 -1.75 -5.70
N GLU A 42 16.76 -1.65 -4.42
CA GLU A 42 16.92 -2.85 -3.60
C GLU A 42 15.57 -3.51 -3.31
N THR A 43 15.62 -4.83 -3.16
CA THR A 43 14.44 -5.68 -2.98
C THR A 43 14.34 -6.17 -1.54
N ILE A 44 15.21 -7.12 -1.19
CA ILE A 44 15.28 -7.76 0.11
C ILE A 44 16.74 -7.86 0.56
N ASN A 45 16.93 -7.80 1.87
CA ASN A 45 18.22 -8.04 2.47
C ASN A 45 18.64 -9.50 2.28
N TYR A 46 19.86 -9.72 1.78
CA TYR A 46 20.37 -11.06 1.49
C TYR A 46 20.52 -11.98 2.72
N ARG A 47 20.75 -11.43 3.92
CA ARG A 47 20.88 -12.24 5.15
C ARG A 47 19.57 -12.44 5.86
N THR A 48 18.80 -11.35 6.03
CA THR A 48 17.61 -11.39 6.89
C THR A 48 16.33 -11.68 6.11
N PHE A 49 16.37 -11.68 4.77
CA PHE A 49 15.22 -11.77 3.88
C PHE A 49 14.12 -10.74 4.20
N LYS A 50 14.51 -9.62 4.83
CA LYS A 50 13.60 -8.52 5.14
C LYS A 50 13.63 -7.53 3.99
N PRO A 51 12.48 -6.97 3.58
CA PRO A 51 12.43 -5.92 2.57
C PRO A 51 13.26 -4.73 2.99
N GLU A 52 13.98 -4.17 2.01
CA GLU A 52 14.77 -2.96 2.22
C GLU A 52 13.87 -1.71 2.32
N ARG A 53 14.38 -0.69 3.01
CA ARG A 53 13.66 0.57 3.21
C ARG A 53 13.71 1.42 1.94
N ASP A 54 12.55 1.95 1.54
CA ASP A 54 12.36 2.75 0.32
C ASP A 54 12.71 2.01 -0.99
N GLY A 55 12.82 0.69 -0.92
CA GLY A 55 13.03 -0.22 -2.05
C GLY A 55 11.72 -0.79 -2.62
N LEU A 56 11.85 -1.66 -3.63
CA LEU A 56 10.74 -2.20 -4.41
C LEU A 56 9.74 -3.03 -3.60
N PHE A 57 10.16 -3.60 -2.46
CA PHE A 57 9.28 -4.39 -1.58
C PHE A 57 9.00 -3.73 -0.23
N CYS A 58 9.33 -2.44 -0.08
CA CYS A 58 9.30 -1.74 1.20
C CYS A 58 7.99 -1.93 1.97
N ALA A 59 8.09 -2.40 3.22
CA ALA A 59 6.92 -2.65 4.06
C ALA A 59 6.21 -1.35 4.51
N LYS A 60 6.90 -0.21 4.50
CA LYS A 60 6.31 1.10 4.83
C LYS A 60 5.33 1.54 3.75
N ILE A 61 5.67 1.35 2.48
CA ILE A 61 4.87 1.77 1.32
C ILE A 61 3.75 0.76 1.07
N PHE A 62 4.12 -0.50 0.87
CA PHE A 62 3.17 -1.53 0.44
C PHE A 62 2.41 -2.19 1.60
N GLY A 63 2.88 -2.05 2.85
CA GLY A 63 2.25 -2.66 4.02
C GLY A 63 3.02 -3.86 4.60
N PRO A 64 2.53 -4.46 5.70
CA PRO A 64 3.26 -5.46 6.48
C PRO A 64 3.40 -6.81 5.75
N ILE A 65 4.44 -7.58 6.10
CA ILE A 65 4.71 -8.92 5.53
C ILE A 65 3.86 -9.99 6.21
N LYS A 66 3.55 -9.78 7.49
CA LYS A 66 2.77 -10.67 8.33
C LYS A 66 1.53 -9.95 8.81
N ASP A 67 0.43 -10.68 8.94
CA ASP A 67 -0.83 -10.11 9.36
C ASP A 67 -0.75 -9.52 10.76
N TYR A 68 -1.14 -8.25 10.87
CA TYR A 68 -1.17 -7.50 12.13
C TYR A 68 0.18 -7.52 12.88
N GLU A 69 1.29 -7.51 12.15
CA GLU A 69 2.64 -7.39 12.70
C GLU A 69 3.48 -6.39 11.91
N CYS A 70 4.09 -5.44 12.63
CA CYS A 70 5.03 -4.50 12.01
C CYS A 70 6.38 -5.16 11.72
N LEU A 71 7.17 -4.61 10.77
CA LEU A 71 8.44 -5.19 10.31
C LEU A 71 9.48 -5.40 11.42
N CYS A 72 9.55 -4.50 12.40
CA CYS A 72 10.49 -4.60 13.52
C CYS A 72 10.02 -5.53 14.64
N GLY A 73 8.75 -5.97 14.62
CA GLY A 73 8.17 -6.83 15.65
C GLY A 73 7.79 -6.13 16.97
N LYS A 74 7.89 -4.79 17.07
CA LYS A 74 7.47 -4.03 18.27
C LYS A 74 5.96 -4.17 18.52
N TYR A 75 5.16 -3.94 17.49
CA TYR A 75 3.72 -4.11 17.50
C TYR A 75 3.35 -5.42 16.82
N LYS A 76 2.65 -6.28 17.55
CA LYS A 76 2.16 -7.59 17.11
C LYS A 76 0.72 -7.80 17.57
N ARG A 77 0.03 -8.69 16.86
CA ARG A 77 -1.35 -9.15 17.12
C ARG A 77 -2.40 -8.05 16.84
N LEU A 78 -3.66 -8.46 16.79
CA LEU A 78 -4.80 -7.59 16.46
C LEU A 78 -4.98 -6.38 17.38
N LYS A 79 -4.43 -6.38 18.60
CA LYS A 79 -4.58 -5.28 19.56
C LYS A 79 -4.09 -3.93 19.04
N HIS A 80 -3.12 -3.93 18.12
CA HIS A 80 -2.50 -2.74 17.57
C HIS A 80 -2.94 -2.46 16.13
N ARG A 81 -4.09 -3.00 15.71
CA ARG A 81 -4.61 -2.81 14.34
C ARG A 81 -4.76 -1.31 14.03
N GLY A 82 -4.22 -0.89 12.88
CA GLY A 82 -4.23 0.50 12.41
C GLY A 82 -3.16 1.39 13.03
N VAL A 83 -2.34 0.90 13.97
CA VAL A 83 -1.23 1.67 14.54
C VAL A 83 -0.05 1.67 13.56
N VAL A 84 0.52 2.85 13.30
CA VAL A 84 1.76 3.00 12.55
C VAL A 84 2.95 2.87 13.50
N CYS A 85 3.88 1.97 13.18
CA CYS A 85 5.03 1.74 14.05
C CYS A 85 6.05 2.89 13.99
N GLU A 86 6.37 3.49 15.13
CA GLU A 86 7.34 4.61 15.21
C GLU A 86 8.75 4.26 14.74
N LYS A 87 9.18 3.00 14.92
CA LYS A 87 10.53 2.56 14.53
C LYS A 87 10.68 2.26 13.04
N CYS A 88 9.67 1.63 12.43
CA CYS A 88 9.77 1.14 11.05
C CYS A 88 8.80 1.80 10.06
N GLY A 89 7.88 2.64 10.55
CA GLY A 89 6.86 3.30 9.74
C GLY A 89 5.79 2.35 9.17
N VAL A 90 5.82 1.06 9.52
CA VAL A 90 4.88 0.08 8.98
C VAL A 90 3.58 0.13 9.78
N GLU A 91 2.48 0.28 9.05
CA GLU A 91 1.13 0.19 9.59
C GLU A 91 0.75 -1.27 9.89
N VAL A 92 0.14 -1.50 11.04
CA VAL A 92 -0.30 -2.82 11.48
C VAL A 92 -1.65 -3.15 10.85
N THR A 93 -1.63 -3.77 9.67
CA THR A 93 -2.80 -4.19 8.90
C THR A 93 -2.68 -5.64 8.43
N GLN A 94 -3.64 -6.12 7.66
CA GLN A 94 -3.52 -7.39 6.94
C GLN A 94 -2.49 -7.27 5.82
N THR A 95 -1.82 -8.38 5.50
CA THR A 95 -0.86 -8.49 4.40
C THR A 95 -1.53 -8.32 3.03
N LYS A 96 -2.86 -8.56 2.95
CA LYS A 96 -3.66 -8.40 1.72
C LYS A 96 -3.48 -7.02 1.07
N VAL A 97 -3.31 -5.96 1.88
CA VAL A 97 -3.15 -4.59 1.38
C VAL A 97 -1.94 -4.43 0.44
N ARG A 98 -0.92 -5.31 0.53
CA ARG A 98 0.24 -5.29 -0.37
C ARG A 98 -0.12 -5.54 -1.84
N ARG A 99 -1.29 -6.12 -2.10
CA ARG A 99 -1.81 -6.35 -3.46
C ARG A 99 -2.63 -5.18 -3.99
N GLU A 100 -3.01 -4.25 -3.12
CA GLU A 100 -3.92 -3.15 -3.42
C GLU A 100 -3.18 -1.79 -3.43
N ARG A 101 -2.14 -1.63 -2.59
CA ARG A 101 -1.37 -0.37 -2.49
C ARG A 101 -0.43 -0.19 -3.68
N MET A 102 -0.50 0.99 -4.30
CA MET A 102 0.42 1.42 -5.35
C MET A 102 1.53 2.32 -4.80
N ALA A 103 2.60 2.46 -5.59
CA ALA A 103 3.73 3.34 -5.32
C ALA A 103 4.08 4.14 -6.58
N HIS A 104 4.87 5.20 -6.43
CA HIS A 104 5.35 6.00 -7.56
C HIS A 104 6.87 6.16 -7.53
N ILE A 105 7.43 6.54 -8.67
CA ILE A 105 8.83 6.95 -8.83
C ILE A 105 8.78 8.35 -9.44
N ASP A 106 9.51 9.29 -8.84
CA ASP A 106 9.66 10.61 -9.42
C ASP A 106 10.76 10.57 -10.48
N LEU A 107 10.42 10.90 -11.72
CA LEU A 107 11.36 10.89 -12.83
C LEU A 107 12.12 12.21 -12.87
N ALA A 108 13.44 12.16 -12.97
CA ALA A 108 14.27 13.35 -13.05
C ALA A 108 14.04 14.17 -14.34
N SER A 109 13.54 13.52 -15.39
CA SER A 109 13.22 14.14 -16.68
C SER A 109 11.92 13.55 -17.24
N PRO A 110 11.09 14.33 -17.94
CA PRO A 110 9.90 13.80 -18.59
C PRO A 110 10.26 12.72 -19.62
N VAL A 111 9.51 11.63 -19.61
CA VAL A 111 9.68 10.51 -20.54
C VAL A 111 8.38 10.33 -21.33
N ALA A 112 8.50 10.23 -22.66
CA ALA A 112 7.36 9.95 -23.51
C ALA A 112 6.88 8.51 -23.31
N HIS A 113 5.58 8.34 -23.13
CA HIS A 113 5.00 7.01 -22.97
C HIS A 113 4.97 6.29 -24.32
N ILE A 114 5.67 5.15 -24.42
CA ILE A 114 5.92 4.41 -25.67
C ILE A 114 4.64 4.03 -26.44
N TRP A 115 3.51 3.84 -25.77
CA TRP A 115 2.24 3.54 -26.47
C TRP A 115 1.71 4.70 -27.31
N PHE A 116 2.11 5.94 -27.03
CA PHE A 116 1.70 7.14 -27.78
C PHE A 116 2.81 7.71 -28.67
N LEU A 117 4.02 7.15 -28.57
CA LEU A 117 5.19 7.55 -29.34
C LEU A 117 5.68 6.33 -30.12
N LYS A 118 5.37 6.30 -31.41
CA LYS A 118 5.93 5.33 -32.34
C LYS A 118 6.51 6.06 -33.54
#